data_AF-A0A6T8BGH0-F1
#
_entry.id   AF-A0A6T8BGH0-F1
#
_cell.length_a   1.000
_cell.length_b   1.000
_cell.length_c   1.000
_cell.angle_alpha   90.00
_cell.angle_beta   90.00
_cell.angle_gamma   90.00
#
_symmetry.space_group_name_H-M   'P 1'
#
loop_
_entity.id
_entity.type
_entity.pdbx_description
1 polymer ?
#
loop_
_entity_poly.entity_id
_entity_poly.type
_entity_poly.pdbx_seq_one_letter_code
_entity_poly.pdbx_strand_id
1 'polypeptide(L)'
;MAEWQAKSDLCLAVGTSLSGFNVDSVAEAAIHKRAAGCGLGLVVINLQQTPYDDGCSLRIFARADDVLRMLAAELRLEPLPAESEFRPTLAPGSLVAEDVVRVPFDSLGAPCSNPERMEIWDLRLGQRLRLTGGPYEGDVGTVMEKSVDGHYRIRLADSMNTTFNVKRRPFSLWIGSWWLQQATHGFGLTPAGRIPFVNERVGST
;
A
#
# COMPACT_ATOMS: atom_id res chain seq x y z
N MET A 1 -5.50 -6.29 -6.46
CA MET A 1 -6.89 -6.10 -6.00
C MET A 1 -7.63 -7.43 -5.80
N ALA A 2 -7.60 -8.36 -6.75
CA ALA A 2 -8.25 -9.68 -6.60
C ALA A 2 -7.89 -10.41 -5.29
N GLU A 3 -6.63 -10.35 -4.85
CA GLU A 3 -6.23 -10.96 -3.59
C GLU A 3 -6.87 -10.28 -2.35
N TRP A 4 -6.97 -8.95 -2.34
CA TRP A 4 -7.69 -8.22 -1.29
C TRP A 4 -9.18 -8.55 -1.29
N GLN A 5 -9.81 -8.65 -2.46
CA GLN A 5 -11.21 -9.09 -2.58
C GLN A 5 -11.41 -10.50 -2.00
N ALA A 6 -10.49 -11.43 -2.29
CA ALA A 6 -10.56 -12.79 -1.80
C ALA A 6 -10.38 -12.88 -0.27
N LYS A 7 -9.43 -12.13 0.30
CA LYS A 7 -9.07 -12.21 1.72
C LYS A 7 -9.89 -11.30 2.65
N SER A 8 -10.50 -10.24 2.14
CA SER A 8 -11.23 -9.28 2.95
C SER A 8 -12.64 -9.76 3.28
N ASP A 9 -12.97 -9.91 4.56
CA ASP A 9 -14.33 -10.21 5.00
C ASP A 9 -15.11 -8.97 5.43
N LEU A 10 -14.40 -7.90 5.81
CA LEU A 10 -14.94 -6.58 6.13
C LEU A 10 -14.16 -5.52 5.36
N CYS A 11 -14.85 -4.64 4.63
CA CYS A 11 -14.26 -3.47 4.00
C CYS A 11 -14.76 -2.20 4.71
N LEU A 12 -13.83 -1.36 5.18
CA LEU A 12 -14.15 -0.05 5.74
C LEU A 12 -13.77 1.04 4.74
N ALA A 13 -14.76 1.70 4.14
CA ALA A 13 -14.57 2.83 3.24
C ALA A 13 -14.72 4.15 4.01
N VAL A 14 -13.62 4.89 4.14
CA VAL A 14 -13.56 6.14 4.94
C VAL A 14 -13.27 7.33 4.02
N GLY A 15 -14.15 8.32 4.03
CA GLY A 15 -13.94 9.60 3.33
C GLY A 15 -13.81 9.48 1.80
N THR A 16 -14.30 8.40 1.21
CA THR A 16 -14.27 8.16 -0.24
C THR A 16 -15.68 8.15 -0.83
N SER A 17 -15.81 8.68 -2.04
CA SER A 17 -17.05 8.65 -2.83
C SER A 17 -17.31 7.29 -3.50
N LEU A 18 -16.31 6.39 -3.54
CA LEU A 18 -16.36 5.12 -4.26
C LEU A 18 -16.86 5.29 -5.70
N SER A 19 -16.21 6.20 -6.44
CA SER A 19 -16.70 6.72 -7.73
C SER A 19 -16.19 5.97 -8.97
N GLY A 20 -15.91 4.68 -8.87
CA GLY A 20 -15.58 3.80 -9.99
C GLY A 20 -14.08 3.55 -10.22
N PHE A 21 -13.24 3.67 -9.18
CA PHE A 21 -11.83 3.29 -9.29
C PHE A 21 -11.66 1.77 -9.11
N ASN A 22 -10.57 1.19 -9.64
CA ASN A 22 -10.26 -0.23 -9.46
C ASN A 22 -10.23 -0.68 -7.99
N VAL A 23 -9.99 0.23 -7.04
CA VAL A 23 -10.01 -0.07 -5.61
C VAL A 23 -11.43 -0.38 -5.09
N ASP A 24 -12.46 0.15 -5.73
CA ASP A 24 -13.87 -0.01 -5.32
C ASP A 24 -14.32 -1.48 -5.47
N SER A 25 -13.64 -2.24 -6.32
CA SER A 25 -13.84 -3.69 -6.45
C SER A 25 -13.67 -4.45 -5.12
N VAL A 26 -12.88 -3.93 -4.17
CA VAL A 26 -12.74 -4.52 -2.82
C VAL A 26 -14.02 -4.30 -2.00
N ALA A 27 -14.60 -3.11 -2.09
CA ALA A 27 -15.88 -2.78 -1.43
C ALA A 27 -17.02 -3.62 -2.03
N GLU A 28 -17.08 -3.70 -3.35
CA GLU A 28 -18.05 -4.52 -4.08
C GLU A 28 -17.94 -6.01 -3.72
N ALA A 29 -16.72 -6.56 -3.65
CA ALA A 29 -16.51 -7.95 -3.22
C ALA A 29 -17.02 -8.17 -1.78
N ALA A 30 -16.81 -7.22 -0.88
CA ALA A 30 -17.31 -7.32 0.49
C ALA A 30 -18.85 -7.34 0.53
N ILE A 31 -19.52 -6.48 -0.25
CA ILE A 31 -20.99 -6.50 -0.40
C ILE A 31 -21.48 -7.88 -0.85
N HIS A 32 -20.87 -8.44 -1.90
CA HIS A 32 -21.24 -9.76 -2.42
C HIS A 32 -21.03 -10.87 -1.38
N LYS A 33 -19.92 -10.85 -0.64
CA LYS A 33 -19.66 -11.82 0.44
C LYS A 33 -20.70 -11.74 1.55
N ARG A 34 -21.14 -10.54 1.93
CA ARG A 34 -22.20 -10.36 2.93
C ARG A 34 -23.52 -10.95 2.45
N ALA A 35 -23.90 -10.68 1.20
CA ALA A 35 -25.12 -11.20 0.58
C ALA A 35 -25.08 -12.74 0.49
N ALA A 36 -23.91 -13.33 0.24
CA ALA A 36 -23.70 -14.77 0.25
C ALA A 36 -23.57 -15.38 1.66
N GLY A 37 -23.57 -14.56 2.72
CA GLY A 37 -23.45 -15.03 4.12
C GLY A 37 -22.05 -15.47 4.53
N CYS A 38 -21.01 -15.15 3.74
CA CYS A 38 -19.63 -15.56 3.99
C CYS A 38 -18.68 -14.40 4.30
N GLY A 39 -19.20 -13.22 4.59
CA GLY A 39 -18.42 -12.04 5.01
C GLY A 39 -19.26 -11.04 5.82
N LEU A 40 -18.58 -10.10 6.46
CA LEU A 40 -19.15 -9.04 7.29
C LEU A 40 -19.67 -7.86 6.45
N GLY A 41 -19.11 -7.65 5.26
CA GLY A 41 -19.62 -6.69 4.28
C GLY A 41 -18.87 -5.38 4.22
N LEU A 42 -19.56 -4.35 3.71
CA LEU A 42 -19.01 -3.01 3.53
C LEU A 42 -19.56 -2.07 4.61
N VAL A 43 -18.68 -1.29 5.25
CA VAL A 43 -19.05 -0.17 6.12
C VAL A 43 -18.58 1.11 5.44
N VAL A 44 -19.48 2.09 5.30
CA VAL A 44 -19.17 3.37 4.64
C VAL A 44 -19.30 4.52 5.64
N ILE A 45 -18.18 5.20 5.88
CA ILE A 45 -18.08 6.44 6.67
C ILE A 45 -17.80 7.59 5.72
N ASN A 46 -18.82 8.37 5.40
CA ASN A 46 -18.70 9.52 4.52
C ASN A 46 -19.84 10.52 4.77
N LEU A 47 -19.61 11.80 4.48
CA LEU A 47 -20.65 12.84 4.54
C LEU A 47 -21.59 12.78 3.34
N GLN A 48 -21.06 12.46 2.16
CA GLN A 48 -21.81 12.38 0.91
C GLN A 48 -22.33 10.96 0.66
N GLN A 49 -23.42 10.84 -0.08
CA GLN A 49 -23.88 9.55 -0.58
C GLN A 49 -22.85 8.91 -1.51
N THR A 50 -22.82 7.58 -1.55
CA THR A 50 -21.97 6.80 -2.45
C THR A 50 -22.83 5.88 -3.33
N PRO A 51 -22.34 5.46 -4.51
CA PRO A 51 -23.05 4.49 -5.35
C PRO A 51 -23.30 3.13 -4.68
N TYR A 52 -22.61 2.84 -3.56
CA TYR A 52 -22.66 1.56 -2.86
C TYR A 52 -23.44 1.62 -1.54
N ASP A 53 -24.11 2.74 -1.24
CA ASP A 53 -24.85 2.93 0.01
C ASP A 53 -25.93 1.85 0.20
N ASP A 54 -26.64 1.46 -0.86
CA ASP A 54 -27.71 0.44 -0.81
C ASP A 54 -27.20 -0.97 -0.51
N GLY A 55 -25.94 -1.27 -0.88
CA GLY A 55 -25.33 -2.58 -0.66
C GLY A 55 -24.51 -2.68 0.63
N CYS A 56 -24.24 -1.55 1.29
CA CYS A 56 -23.40 -1.56 2.49
C CYS A 56 -24.13 -2.18 3.69
N SER A 57 -23.36 -2.81 4.57
CA SER A 57 -23.86 -3.40 5.82
C SER A 57 -24.08 -2.36 6.92
N LEU A 58 -23.37 -1.22 6.85
CA LEU A 58 -23.55 -0.09 7.75
C LEU A 58 -23.13 1.20 7.06
N ARG A 59 -24.02 2.20 7.09
CA ARG A 59 -23.76 3.55 6.59
C ARG A 59 -23.71 4.55 7.73
N ILE A 60 -22.61 5.29 7.86
CA ILE A 60 -22.42 6.31 8.89
C ILE A 60 -22.20 7.68 8.24
N PHE A 61 -23.21 8.56 8.34
CA PHE A 61 -23.15 9.94 7.85
C PHE A 61 -22.54 10.86 8.91
N ALA A 62 -21.21 10.85 9.01
CA ALA A 62 -20.47 11.66 9.97
C ALA A 62 -19.05 11.97 9.47
N ARG A 63 -18.37 12.88 10.16
CA ARG A 63 -16.94 13.12 9.96
C ARG A 63 -16.15 11.87 10.36
N ALA A 64 -15.15 11.52 9.55
CA ALA A 64 -14.29 10.36 9.81
C ALA A 64 -13.63 10.43 11.19
N ASP A 65 -13.10 11.60 11.58
CA ASP A 65 -12.42 11.79 12.86
C ASP A 65 -13.30 11.42 14.06
N ASP A 66 -14.59 11.77 14.01
CA ASP A 66 -15.51 11.52 15.12
C ASP A 66 -15.82 10.03 15.24
N VAL A 67 -16.07 9.38 14.10
CA VAL A 67 -16.34 7.94 14.07
C VAL A 67 -15.11 7.14 14.48
N LEU A 68 -13.92 7.48 13.97
CA LEU A 68 -12.68 6.78 14.29
C LEU A 68 -12.24 7.00 15.74
N ARG A 69 -12.53 8.16 16.34
CA ARG A 69 -12.30 8.41 17.77
C ARG A 69 -13.21 7.54 18.64
N MET A 70 -14.49 7.45 18.30
CA MET A 70 -15.43 6.58 19.00
C MET A 70 -15.05 5.10 18.84
N LEU A 71 -14.65 4.70 17.63
CA LEU A 71 -14.18 3.35 17.35
C LEU A 71 -12.90 3.01 18.14
N ALA A 72 -11.95 3.93 18.22
CA ALA A 72 -10.73 3.74 19.02
C ALA A 72 -11.08 3.53 20.49
N ALA A 73 -11.98 4.34 21.06
CA ALA A 73 -12.45 4.16 22.43
C ALA A 73 -13.13 2.80 22.65
N GLU A 74 -13.98 2.36 21.72
CA GLU A 74 -14.63 1.05 21.77
C GLU A 74 -13.61 -0.10 21.73
N LEU A 75 -12.60 0.01 20.86
CA LEU A 75 -11.51 -0.95 20.75
C LEU A 75 -10.47 -0.83 21.87
N ARG A 76 -10.63 0.13 22.79
CA ARG A 76 -9.67 0.45 23.86
C ARG A 76 -8.27 0.74 23.31
N LEU A 77 -8.23 1.45 22.18
CA LEU A 77 -7.02 1.94 21.55
C LEU A 77 -6.88 3.42 21.88
N GLU A 78 -5.66 3.83 22.25
CA GLU A 78 -5.29 5.24 22.42
C GLU A 78 -4.66 5.74 21.12
N PRO A 79 -5.33 6.61 20.35
CA PRO A 79 -4.74 7.22 19.16
C PRO A 79 -3.50 8.04 19.53
N LEU A 80 -2.49 8.01 18.66
CA LEU A 80 -1.36 8.91 18.83
C LEU A 80 -1.81 10.38 18.67
N PRO A 81 -1.18 11.33 19.38
CA PRO A 81 -1.43 12.75 19.18
C PRO A 81 -1.24 13.15 17.71
N ALA A 82 -2.02 14.11 17.21
CA ALA A 82 -1.93 14.54 15.81
C ALA A 82 -0.51 15.02 15.40
N GLU A 83 0.23 15.58 16.35
CA GLU A 83 1.60 16.07 16.18
C GLU A 83 2.66 14.95 16.21
N SER A 84 2.26 13.68 16.41
CA SER A 84 3.22 12.59 16.52
C SER A 84 3.92 12.34 15.20
N GLU A 85 5.25 12.45 15.18
CA GLU A 85 6.06 12.01 14.06
C GLU A 85 6.05 10.48 13.97
N PHE A 86 5.58 9.93 12.85
CA PHE A 86 5.76 8.51 12.59
C PHE A 86 7.23 8.23 12.26
N ARG A 87 7.87 7.38 13.06
CA ARG A 87 9.21 6.85 12.78
C ARG A 87 9.13 5.35 12.59
N PRO A 88 9.57 4.81 11.44
CA PRO A 88 9.49 3.38 11.19
C PRO A 88 10.39 2.63 12.16
N THR A 89 9.80 1.68 12.89
CA THR A 89 10.57 0.73 13.69
C THR A 89 10.99 -0.42 12.78
N LEU A 90 12.28 -0.53 12.48
CA LEU A 90 12.80 -1.57 11.59
C LEU A 90 12.96 -2.90 12.34
N ALA A 91 12.79 -4.03 11.65
CA ALA A 91 13.04 -5.33 12.25
C ALA A 91 14.52 -5.46 12.67
N PRO A 92 14.85 -6.13 13.79
CA PRO A 92 16.23 -6.30 14.24
C PRO A 92 17.13 -6.89 13.16
N GLY A 93 18.30 -6.28 12.93
CA GLY A 93 19.27 -6.72 11.92
C GLY A 93 18.91 -6.42 10.46
N SER A 94 17.79 -5.75 10.20
CA SER A 94 17.39 -5.35 8.84
C SER A 94 18.14 -4.12 8.32
N LEU A 95 18.59 -3.22 9.19
CA LEU A 95 19.34 -2.02 8.78
C LEU A 95 20.75 -2.40 8.33
N VAL A 96 21.09 -2.08 7.08
CA VAL A 96 22.42 -2.30 6.50
C VAL A 96 23.24 -1.01 6.53
N ALA A 97 22.61 0.10 6.14
CA ALA A 97 23.16 1.45 6.20
C ALA A 97 21.99 2.45 6.22
N GLU A 98 22.29 3.75 6.34
CA GLU A 98 21.26 4.79 6.18
C GLU A 98 20.56 4.65 4.82
N ASP A 99 19.23 4.56 4.84
CA ASP A 99 18.37 4.32 3.67
C ASP A 99 18.60 3.00 2.92
N VAL A 100 19.30 2.05 3.54
CA VAL A 100 19.55 0.72 2.98
C VAL A 100 19.09 -0.36 3.97
N VAL A 101 18.03 -1.09 3.61
CA VAL A 101 17.43 -2.12 4.47
C VAL A 101 17.32 -3.46 3.77
N ARG A 102 17.59 -4.54 4.50
CA ARG A 102 17.30 -5.91 4.07
C ARG A 102 15.84 -6.22 4.36
N VAL A 103 15.14 -6.74 3.35
CA VAL A 103 13.73 -7.13 3.48
C VAL A 103 13.57 -8.63 3.19
N PRO A 104 12.70 -9.36 3.90
CA PRO A 104 12.45 -10.79 3.72
C PRO A 104 11.61 -11.08 2.45
N PHE A 105 12.06 -10.55 1.32
CA PHE A 105 11.49 -10.73 -0.02
C PHE A 105 12.64 -10.97 -0.99
N ASP A 106 12.41 -11.64 -2.11
CA ASP A 106 13.41 -11.85 -3.14
C ASP A 106 13.43 -10.73 -4.19
N SER A 107 14.25 -10.90 -5.23
CA SER A 107 14.45 -9.95 -6.33
C SER A 107 13.23 -9.75 -7.24
N LEU A 108 12.22 -10.61 -7.11
CA LEU A 108 10.93 -10.47 -7.77
C LEU A 108 9.89 -9.83 -6.84
N GLY A 109 10.30 -9.52 -5.61
CA GLY A 109 9.46 -8.98 -4.56
C GLY A 109 8.60 -10.03 -3.87
N ALA A 110 8.82 -11.32 -4.09
CA ALA A 110 8.04 -12.39 -3.44
C ALA A 110 8.59 -12.70 -2.04
N PRO A 111 7.75 -13.10 -1.05
CA PRO A 111 8.22 -13.44 0.28
C PRO A 111 9.36 -14.48 0.24
N CYS A 112 10.42 -14.24 1.03
CA CYS A 112 11.61 -15.09 1.01
C CYS A 112 12.14 -15.30 2.44
N SER A 113 12.36 -16.56 2.80
CA SER A 113 12.95 -16.94 4.09
C SER A 113 14.46 -17.20 4.03
N ASN A 114 15.05 -17.34 2.84
CA ASN A 114 16.49 -17.56 2.68
C ASN A 114 17.24 -16.21 2.75
N PRO A 115 18.07 -15.96 3.78
CA PRO A 115 18.76 -14.68 3.97
C PRO A 115 19.67 -14.25 2.81
N GLU A 116 20.26 -15.19 2.07
CA GLU A 116 21.15 -14.92 0.93
C GLU A 116 20.38 -14.44 -0.31
N ARG A 117 19.09 -14.76 -0.38
CA ARG A 117 18.19 -14.39 -1.47
C ARG A 117 17.31 -13.19 -1.12
N MET A 118 17.36 -12.73 0.12
CA MET A 118 16.64 -11.54 0.56
C MET A 118 17.15 -10.31 -0.19
N GLU A 119 16.21 -9.47 -0.60
CA GLU A 119 16.44 -8.26 -1.35
C GLU A 119 16.98 -7.17 -0.41
N ILE A 120 17.86 -6.35 -0.97
CA ILE A 120 18.35 -5.13 -0.32
C ILE A 120 17.63 -3.96 -0.96
N TRP A 121 16.78 -3.33 -0.18
CA TRP A 121 16.19 -2.04 -0.51
C TRP A 121 17.18 -0.93 -0.27
N ASP A 122 17.81 -0.47 -1.35
CA ASP A 122 18.62 0.74 -1.37
C ASP A 122 17.77 1.89 -1.88
N LEU A 123 17.32 2.74 -0.95
CA LEU A 123 16.45 3.90 -1.20
C LEU A 123 17.22 5.22 -1.20
N ARG A 124 18.55 5.16 -1.32
CA ARG A 124 19.36 6.39 -1.45
C ARG A 124 19.03 7.12 -2.74
N LEU A 125 19.26 8.43 -2.74
CA LEU A 125 19.02 9.27 -3.91
C LEU A 125 19.79 8.75 -5.14
N GLY A 126 19.13 8.76 -6.29
CA GLY A 126 19.66 8.27 -7.56
C GLY A 126 19.49 6.76 -7.78
N GLN A 127 19.13 5.98 -6.76
CA GLN A 127 18.89 4.55 -6.93
C GLN A 127 17.68 4.27 -7.82
N ARG A 128 17.75 3.16 -8.56
CA ARG A 128 16.71 2.75 -9.51
C ARG A 128 15.87 1.63 -8.90
N LEU A 129 14.56 1.81 -8.96
CA LEU A 129 13.57 0.91 -8.38
C LEU A 129 12.58 0.47 -9.46
N ARG A 130 12.31 -0.83 -9.52
CA ARG A 130 11.38 -1.45 -10.47
C ARG A 130 10.07 -1.78 -9.78
N LEU A 131 8.94 -1.42 -10.40
CA LEU A 131 7.61 -1.80 -9.91
C LEU A 131 7.36 -3.30 -10.07
N THR A 132 6.80 -3.92 -9.05
CA THR A 132 6.56 -5.39 -8.99
C THR A 132 5.14 -5.81 -9.39
N GLY A 133 4.26 -4.85 -9.67
CA GLY A 133 2.87 -5.12 -10.01
C GLY A 133 2.07 -3.89 -10.43
N GLY A 134 0.84 -4.13 -10.89
CA GLY A 134 -0.09 -3.10 -11.36
C GLY A 134 0.09 -2.74 -12.84
N PRO A 135 -0.61 -1.71 -13.35
CA PRO A 135 -0.60 -1.34 -14.77
C PRO A 135 0.77 -0.92 -15.32
N TYR A 136 1.71 -0.65 -14.43
CA TYR A 136 3.08 -0.19 -14.68
C TYR A 136 4.12 -1.20 -14.18
N GLU A 137 3.73 -2.47 -13.98
CA GLU A 137 4.66 -3.53 -13.60
C GLU A 137 5.86 -3.58 -14.55
N GLY A 138 7.06 -3.64 -13.98
CA GLY A 138 8.31 -3.62 -14.74
C GLY A 138 8.86 -2.24 -15.05
N ASP A 139 8.06 -1.17 -14.95
CA ASP A 139 8.57 0.19 -15.10
C ASP A 139 9.60 0.49 -14.01
N VAL A 140 10.62 1.26 -14.41
CA VAL A 140 11.71 1.65 -13.54
C VAL A 140 11.64 3.15 -13.26
N GLY A 141 11.75 3.51 -11.98
CA GLY A 141 11.90 4.88 -11.54
C GLY A 141 13.19 5.12 -10.78
N THR A 142 13.50 6.39 -10.57
CA THR A 142 14.67 6.85 -9.81
C THR A 142 14.22 7.50 -8.51
N VAL A 143 14.90 7.20 -7.40
CA VAL A 143 14.70 7.91 -6.14
C VAL A 143 15.24 9.33 -6.27
N MET A 144 14.36 10.32 -6.18
CA MET A 144 14.69 11.72 -6.42
C MET A 144 14.88 12.53 -5.14
N GLU A 145 14.16 12.15 -4.09
CA GLU A 145 14.04 12.96 -2.88
C GLU A 145 13.62 12.10 -1.68
N LYS A 146 14.02 12.52 -0.49
CA LYS A 146 13.51 12.05 0.79
C LYS A 146 12.91 13.25 1.53
N SER A 147 11.64 13.18 1.93
CA SER A 147 10.97 14.24 2.69
C SER A 147 11.53 14.32 4.12
N VAL A 148 11.21 15.41 4.83
CA VAL A 148 11.52 15.56 6.26
C VAL A 148 10.89 14.45 7.11
N ASP A 149 9.71 13.96 6.71
CA ASP A 149 9.00 12.83 7.35
C ASP A 149 9.54 11.44 6.91
N GLY A 150 10.64 11.41 6.16
CA GLY A 150 11.32 10.20 5.71
C GLY A 150 10.63 9.45 4.57
N HIS A 151 9.71 10.09 3.83
CA HIS A 151 9.07 9.49 2.65
C HIS A 151 9.96 9.63 1.42
N TYR A 152 9.94 8.67 0.50
CA TYR A 152 10.82 8.67 -0.67
C TYR A 152 10.02 8.95 -1.94
N ARG A 153 10.47 9.92 -2.74
CA ARG A 153 9.86 10.22 -4.04
C ARG A 153 10.55 9.45 -5.14
N ILE A 154 9.82 8.58 -5.82
CA ILE A 154 10.27 7.90 -7.04
C ILE A 154 9.72 8.63 -8.26
N ARG A 155 10.58 8.98 -9.22
CA ARG A 155 10.16 9.52 -10.52
C ARG A 155 10.27 8.46 -11.60
N LEU A 156 9.17 8.25 -12.32
CA LEU A 156 9.12 7.36 -13.48
C LEU A 156 9.02 8.24 -14.74
N ALA A 157 10.07 8.23 -15.57
CA ALA A 157 10.16 9.10 -16.75
C ALA A 157 9.75 8.39 -18.06
N ASP A 158 9.96 7.08 -18.13
CA ASP A 158 9.78 6.28 -19.35
C ASP A 158 8.69 5.21 -19.20
N SER A 159 7.68 5.49 -18.38
CA SER A 159 6.57 4.58 -18.12
C SER A 159 5.70 4.31 -19.33
N MET A 160 5.45 3.03 -19.59
CA MET A 160 4.54 2.55 -20.63
C MET A 160 3.31 1.94 -19.97
N ASN A 161 2.12 2.46 -20.27
CA ASN A 161 0.91 1.79 -19.83
C ASN A 161 0.67 0.55 -20.71
N THR A 162 0.83 -0.64 -20.14
CA THR A 162 0.73 -1.91 -20.89
C THR A 162 -0.69 -2.19 -21.40
N THR A 163 -1.72 -1.72 -20.70
CA THR A 163 -3.12 -1.92 -21.09
C THR A 163 -3.49 -1.13 -22.35
N PHE A 164 -2.98 0.09 -22.50
CA PHE A 164 -3.29 0.97 -23.63
C PHE A 164 -2.14 1.13 -24.63
N ASN A 165 -0.98 0.53 -24.35
CA ASN A 165 0.26 0.65 -25.12
C ASN A 165 0.67 2.11 -25.42
N VAL A 166 0.52 2.99 -24.43
CA VAL A 166 0.77 4.44 -24.58
C VAL A 166 1.84 4.88 -23.58
N LYS A 167 2.83 5.65 -24.06
CA LYS A 167 3.82 6.32 -23.21
C LYS A 167 3.10 7.35 -22.35
N ARG A 168 3.19 7.19 -21.04
CA ARG A 168 2.62 8.17 -20.10
C ARG A 168 3.59 9.33 -19.93
N ARG A 169 3.05 10.50 -19.62
CA ARG A 169 3.87 11.62 -19.15
C ARG A 169 4.60 11.17 -17.87
N PRO A 170 5.82 11.67 -17.63
CA PRO A 170 6.53 11.41 -16.40
C PRO A 170 5.65 11.71 -15.19
N PHE A 171 5.68 10.81 -14.21
CA PHE A 171 4.95 10.98 -12.95
C PHE A 171 5.84 10.62 -11.77
N SER A 172 5.34 10.88 -10.56
CA SER A 172 6.06 10.54 -9.34
C SER A 172 5.14 9.83 -8.36
N LEU A 173 5.71 8.89 -7.63
CA LEU A 173 5.07 8.18 -6.54
C LEU A 173 5.83 8.48 -5.25
N TRP A 174 5.10 8.53 -4.13
CA TRP A 174 5.69 8.61 -2.80
C TRP A 174 5.61 7.25 -2.12
N ILE A 175 6.75 6.78 -1.63
CA ILE A 175 6.83 5.67 -0.70
C ILE A 175 6.76 6.27 0.70
N GLY A 176 5.67 5.97 1.41
CA GLY A 176 5.57 6.30 2.82
C GLY A 176 6.64 5.58 3.65
N SER A 177 7.22 6.25 4.64
CA SER A 177 8.25 5.69 5.52
C SER A 177 7.76 4.46 6.28
N TRP A 178 6.45 4.32 6.50
CA TRP A 178 5.84 3.12 7.08
C TRP A 178 6.10 1.84 6.28
N TRP A 179 6.35 1.94 4.96
CA TRP A 179 6.72 0.78 4.15
C TRP A 179 8.02 0.13 4.61
N LEU A 180 8.97 0.90 5.14
CA LEU A 180 10.20 0.34 5.69
C LEU A 180 9.90 -0.60 6.87
N GLN A 181 9.05 -0.15 7.79
CA GLN A 181 8.63 -0.98 8.92
C GLN A 181 7.87 -2.22 8.43
N GLN A 182 6.87 -2.04 7.54
CA GLN A 182 6.06 -3.14 7.05
C GLN A 182 6.91 -4.18 6.30
N ALA A 183 7.71 -3.74 5.33
CA ALA A 183 8.52 -4.64 4.52
C ALA A 183 9.59 -5.34 5.35
N THR A 184 10.31 -4.66 6.26
CA THR A 184 11.32 -5.33 7.10
C THR A 184 10.73 -6.39 8.03
N HIS A 185 9.45 -6.29 8.39
CA HIS A 185 8.72 -7.30 9.15
C HIS A 185 8.04 -8.37 8.28
N GLY A 186 8.23 -8.34 6.96
CA GLY A 186 7.67 -9.33 6.03
C GLY A 186 6.25 -9.05 5.56
N PHE A 187 5.76 -7.82 5.71
CA PHE A 187 4.46 -7.41 5.19
C PHE A 187 4.59 -6.75 3.81
N GLY A 188 3.97 -7.36 2.80
CA GLY A 188 3.89 -6.86 1.43
C GLY A 188 2.62 -6.05 1.15
N LEU A 189 2.27 -5.88 -0.13
CA LEU A 189 1.06 -5.22 -0.62
C LEU A 189 -0.24 -5.86 -0.11
N THR A 190 -0.19 -7.13 0.23
CA THR A 190 -1.23 -7.98 0.82
C THR A 190 -0.57 -8.87 1.87
N PRO A 191 -1.33 -9.47 2.80
CA PRO A 191 -0.78 -10.47 3.71
C PRO A 191 -0.15 -11.62 2.91
N ALA A 192 1.16 -11.85 3.06
CA ALA A 192 1.98 -12.76 2.24
C ALA A 192 2.09 -12.40 0.74
N GLY A 193 1.76 -11.16 0.37
CA GLY A 193 1.91 -10.62 -0.98
C GLY A 193 3.32 -10.16 -1.32
N ARG A 194 3.47 -9.66 -2.54
CA ARG A 194 4.72 -9.03 -2.97
C ARG A 194 4.90 -7.65 -2.37
N ILE A 195 6.15 -7.20 -2.20
CA ILE A 195 6.46 -5.80 -1.93
C ILE A 195 6.29 -4.93 -3.19
N PRO A 196 5.99 -3.62 -3.09
CA PRO A 196 5.64 -2.75 -4.21
C PRO A 196 6.75 -2.47 -5.24
N PHE A 197 8.00 -2.53 -4.81
CA PHE A 197 9.18 -2.26 -5.65
C PHE A 197 10.36 -3.11 -5.19
N VAL A 198 11.31 -3.29 -6.09
CA VAL A 198 12.63 -3.90 -5.83
C VAL A 198 13.71 -3.05 -6.47
N ASN A 199 14.94 -3.11 -5.99
CA ASN A 199 16.04 -2.44 -6.65
C ASN A 199 16.27 -3.04 -8.04
N GLU A 200 16.43 -2.17 -9.03
CA GLU A 200 16.76 -2.63 -10.37
C GLU A 200 18.18 -3.17 -10.38
N ARG A 201 18.33 -4.44 -10.75
CA ARG A 201 19.64 -5.03 -10.95
C ARG A 201 20.16 -4.54 -12.29
N VAL A 202 21.29 -3.83 -12.27
CA VAL A 202 22.02 -3.52 -13.50
C VAL A 202 22.44 -4.86 -14.09
N GLY A 203 21.72 -5.31 -15.12
CA GLY A 203 22.20 -6.39 -15.95
C GLY A 203 23.50 -5.93 -16.60
N SER A 204 24.59 -6.63 -16.31
CA SER A 204 25.68 -6.77 -17.27
C SER A 204 25.05 -7.09 -18.62
N THR A 205 25.15 -6.13 -19.53
CA THR A 205 24.85 -6.26 -20.97
C THR A 205 25.37 -7.57 -21.54
#